data_AF-A0A9E1KWR0-F1
#
_entry.id   AF-A0A9E1KWR0-F1
#
_cell.length_a   1.000
_cell.length_b   1.000
_cell.length_c   1.000
_cell.angle_alpha   90.00
_cell.angle_beta   90.00
_cell.angle_gamma   90.00
#
_symmetry.space_group_name_H-M   'P 1'
#
loop_
_entity.id
_entity.type
_entity.pdbx_description
1 polymer ?
#
loop_
_entity_poly.entity_id
_entity_poly.type
_entity_poly.pdbx_seq_one_letter_code
_entity_poly.pdbx_strand_id
1 'polypeptide(L)'
;MHDFEVLDVSGYKQKKVPSSKWRELIKKIYEVDPLACPCCQSEMRIISFIDEYLIVKKILEHLDLWREKQPRAPPEKVVEITELTYETIDDGWYQSENTFV
;
A
#
# COMPACT_ATOMS: atom_id res chain seq x y z
N MET A 1 -16.87 -2.07 35.63
CA MET A 1 -15.41 -1.86 35.67
C MET A 1 -14.84 -2.71 34.55
N HIS A 2 -14.53 -2.12 33.40
CA HIS A 2 -14.04 -2.87 32.25
C HIS A 2 -12.53 -3.04 32.38
N ASP A 3 -12.08 -4.29 32.38
CA ASP A 3 -10.67 -4.66 32.28
C ASP A 3 -10.14 -4.17 30.92
N PHE A 4 -9.05 -3.44 30.93
CA PHE A 4 -8.30 -3.11 29.71
C PHE A 4 -7.16 -4.10 29.61
N GLU A 5 -7.27 -5.06 28.69
CA GLU A 5 -6.14 -5.91 28.34
C GLU A 5 -5.04 -5.04 27.72
N VAL A 6 -3.93 -4.90 28.44
CA VAL A 6 -2.74 -4.21 27.95
C VAL A 6 -2.06 -5.10 26.93
N LEU A 7 -2.14 -4.71 25.65
CA LEU A 7 -1.37 -5.33 24.58
C LEU A 7 0.12 -4.94 24.75
N ASP A 8 0.98 -5.92 24.99
CA ASP A 8 2.44 -5.73 25.04
C ASP A 8 3.00 -5.51 23.63
N VAL A 9 3.49 -4.30 23.37
CA VAL A 9 4.03 -3.86 22.07
C VAL A 9 5.56 -3.94 22.03
N SER A 10 6.23 -4.37 23.11
CA SER A 10 7.70 -4.38 23.21
C SER A 10 8.37 -5.29 22.17
N GLY A 11 7.67 -6.33 21.70
CA GLY A 11 8.12 -7.23 20.64
C GLY A 11 7.89 -6.72 19.21
N TYR A 12 7.27 -5.56 19.01
CA TYR A 12 6.97 -5.03 17.68
C TYR A 12 8.23 -4.53 16.99
N LYS A 13 8.74 -5.32 16.03
CA LYS A 13 9.78 -4.86 15.12
C LYS A 13 9.18 -3.89 14.11
N GLN A 14 9.70 -2.67 14.07
CA GLN A 14 9.30 -1.68 13.07
C GLN A 14 9.50 -2.24 11.66
N LYS A 15 8.42 -2.23 10.87
CA LYS A 15 8.49 -2.63 9.47
C LYS A 15 9.34 -1.61 8.70
N LYS A 16 10.12 -2.09 7.73
CA LYS A 16 10.89 -1.22 6.83
C LYS A 16 9.99 -0.17 6.23
N VAL A 17 10.45 1.08 6.20
CA VAL A 17 9.74 2.17 5.54
C VAL A 17 9.52 1.77 4.08
N PRO A 18 8.27 1.75 3.60
CA PRO A 18 8.00 1.39 2.22
C PRO A 18 8.60 2.44 1.28
N SER A 19 8.95 2.01 0.06
CA SER A 19 9.57 2.90 -0.93
C SER A 19 8.70 4.13 -1.19
N SER A 20 9.32 5.28 -1.49
CA SER A 20 8.59 6.51 -1.81
C SER A 20 7.56 6.28 -2.92
N LYS A 21 7.91 5.45 -3.91
CA LYS A 21 6.99 5.06 -4.99
C LYS A 21 5.77 4.28 -4.48
N TRP A 22 5.94 3.37 -3.53
CA TRP A 22 4.81 2.68 -2.90
C TRP A 22 3.94 3.65 -2.10
N ARG A 23 4.55 4.56 -1.36
CA ARG A 23 3.84 5.60 -0.59
C ARG A 23 3.00 6.51 -1.49
N GLU A 24 3.53 6.91 -2.64
CA GLU A 24 2.79 7.68 -3.65
C GLU A 24 1.61 6.91 -4.26
N LEU A 25 1.79 5.62 -4.56
CA LEU A 25 0.70 4.77 -5.08
C LEU A 25 -0.42 4.61 -4.04
N ILE A 26 -0.04 4.36 -2.78
CA ILE A 26 -0.98 4.27 -1.67
C ILE A 26 -1.73 5.60 -1.51
N LYS A 27 -1.04 6.74 -1.52
CA LYS A 27 -1.68 8.05 -1.43
C LYS A 27 -2.78 8.24 -2.48
N LYS A 28 -2.54 7.84 -3.74
CA LYS A 28 -3.55 7.90 -4.82
C LYS A 28 -4.77 7.01 -4.59
N ILE A 29 -4.63 5.89 -3.88
CA ILE A 29 -5.73 4.98 -3.55
C ILE A 29 -6.53 5.53 -2.35
N TYR A 30 -5.85 6.11 -1.35
CA TYR A 30 -6.47 6.60 -0.12
C TYR A 30 -7.21 7.93 -0.29
N GLU A 31 -6.95 8.69 -1.34
CA GLU A 31 -7.67 9.95 -1.63
C GLU A 31 -9.08 9.72 -2.21
N VAL A 32 -9.42 8.48 -2.60
CA VAL A 32 -10.72 8.14 -3.19
C VAL A 32 -11.50 7.24 -2.23
N ASP A 33 -12.72 7.64 -1.86
CA ASP A 33 -13.64 6.78 -1.14
C ASP A 33 -14.26 5.75 -2.09
N PRO A 34 -13.91 4.45 -1.99
CA PRO A 34 -14.47 3.43 -2.87
C PRO A 34 -15.96 3.16 -2.62
N LEU A 35 -16.53 3.65 -1.51
CA LEU A 35 -17.95 3.52 -1.20
C LEU A 35 -18.76 4.73 -1.66
N ALA A 36 -18.15 5.73 -2.30
CA ALA A 36 -18.89 6.80 -2.95
C ALA A 36 -19.27 6.39 -4.39
N CYS A 37 -20.55 6.43 -4.73
CA CYS A 37 -20.99 6.16 -6.10
C CYS A 37 -20.40 7.19 -7.08
N PRO A 38 -19.68 6.79 -8.15
CA PRO A 38 -19.09 7.73 -9.11
C PRO A 38 -20.13 8.51 -9.93
N CYS A 39 -21.37 8.02 -10.03
CA CYS A 39 -22.43 8.66 -10.80
C CYS A 39 -23.23 9.69 -9.99
N CYS A 40 -23.56 9.38 -8.74
CA CYS A 40 -24.49 10.18 -7.92
C CYS A 40 -23.98 10.51 -6.51
N GLN A 41 -22.75 10.11 -6.15
CA GLN A 41 -22.11 10.35 -4.85
C GLN A 41 -22.85 9.77 -3.63
N SER A 42 -23.84 8.89 -3.83
CA SER A 42 -24.49 8.18 -2.72
C SER A 42 -23.55 7.15 -2.10
N GLU A 43 -23.74 6.89 -0.81
CA GLU A 43 -23.03 5.84 -0.07
C GLU A 43 -23.42 4.43 -0.57
N MET A 44 -22.41 3.65 -0.93
CA MET A 44 -22.50 2.25 -1.32
C MET A 44 -22.18 1.35 -0.12
N ARG A 45 -22.70 0.11 -0.14
CA ARG A 45 -22.45 -0.87 0.92
C ARG A 45 -21.90 -2.15 0.32
N ILE A 46 -20.96 -2.79 1.04
CA ILE A 46 -20.45 -4.11 0.69
C ILE A 46 -21.56 -5.13 1.00
N ILE A 47 -21.95 -5.92 -0.01
CA ILE A 47 -23.01 -6.93 0.13
C ILE A 47 -22.40 -8.32 0.36
N SER A 48 -21.28 -8.63 -0.30
CA SER A 48 -20.58 -9.90 -0.15
C SER A 48 -19.13 -9.78 -0.63
N PHE A 49 -18.30 -10.74 -0.22
CA PHE A 49 -16.97 -10.96 -0.78
C PHE A 49 -17.00 -12.21 -1.66
N ILE A 50 -16.34 -12.15 -2.81
CA ILE A 50 -16.21 -13.26 -3.76
C ILE A 50 -14.72 -13.49 -3.98
N ASP A 51 -14.21 -14.61 -3.47
CA ASP A 51 -12.79 -14.98 -3.53
C ASP A 51 -12.50 -16.20 -4.42
N GLU A 52 -13.54 -16.96 -4.80
CA GLU A 52 -13.38 -18.12 -5.67
C GLU A 52 -13.05 -17.72 -7.12
N TYR A 53 -11.88 -18.13 -7.59
CA TYR A 53 -11.34 -17.79 -8.91
C TYR A 53 -12.32 -18.07 -10.06
N LEU A 54 -12.96 -19.23 -10.07
CA LEU A 54 -13.87 -19.61 -11.16
C LEU A 54 -15.10 -18.72 -11.22
N ILE A 55 -15.60 -18.27 -10.06
CA ILE A 55 -16.74 -17.35 -9.96
C ILE A 55 -16.30 -15.96 -10.42
N VAL A 56 -15.18 -15.46 -9.92
CA VAL A 56 -14.62 -14.16 -10.31
C VAL A 56 -14.40 -14.12 -11.82
N LYS A 57 -13.80 -15.15 -12.40
CA LYS A 57 -13.58 -15.26 -13.84
C LYS A 57 -14.89 -15.19 -14.62
N LYS A 58 -15.90 -16.00 -14.25
CA LYS A 58 -17.22 -16.00 -14.92
C LYS A 58 -17.89 -14.62 -14.88
N ILE A 59 -17.84 -13.92 -13.74
CA ILE A 59 -18.40 -12.57 -13.60
C ILE A 59 -17.67 -11.60 -14.53
N LEU A 60 -16.33 -11.63 -14.53
CA LEU A 60 -15.53 -10.73 -15.36
C LEU A 60 -15.69 -11.00 -16.85
N GLU A 61 -15.82 -12.27 -17.26
CA GLU A 61 -16.13 -12.63 -18.65
C GLU A 61 -17.51 -12.13 -19.07
N HIS A 62 -18.52 -12.24 -18.20
CA HIS A 62 -19.87 -11.72 -18.48
C HIS A 62 -19.93 -10.20 -18.63
N LEU A 63 -19.05 -9.48 -17.95
CA LEU A 63 -18.96 -8.02 -18.01
C LEU A 63 -17.99 -7.51 -19.10
N ASP A 64 -17.43 -8.39 -19.93
CA ASP A 64 -16.36 -8.07 -20.90
C ASP A 64 -15.12 -7.40 -20.25
N LEU A 65 -14.88 -7.66 -18.97
CA LEU A 65 -13.76 -7.12 -18.19
C LEU A 65 -12.58 -8.09 -18.07
N TRP A 66 -12.76 -9.35 -18.46
CA TRP A 66 -11.68 -10.34 -18.43
C TRP A 66 -10.62 -10.02 -19.49
N ARG A 67 -9.40 -9.68 -19.03
CA ARG A 67 -8.24 -9.47 -19.89
C ARG A 67 -7.21 -10.54 -19.63
N GLU A 68 -6.72 -11.18 -20.68
CA GLU A 68 -5.59 -12.08 -20.58
C GLU A 68 -4.39 -11.34 -20.00
N LYS A 69 -3.78 -11.94 -18.98
CA LYS A 69 -2.63 -11.37 -18.31
C LYS A 69 -1.48 -11.29 -19.30
N GLN A 70 -1.16 -10.08 -19.74
CA GLN A 70 0.02 -9.85 -20.56
C GLN A 70 1.26 -10.26 -19.75
N PRO A 71 2.21 -11.01 -20.35
CA PRO A 71 3.46 -11.32 -19.69
C PRO A 71 4.14 -10.01 -19.29
N ARG A 72 4.58 -9.92 -18.03
CA ARG A 72 5.36 -8.78 -17.57
C ARG A 72 6.66 -8.75 -18.38
N ALA A 73 7.08 -7.56 -18.83
CA ALA A 73 8.40 -7.38 -19.40
C ALA A 73 9.49 -7.88 -18.42
N PRO A 74 10.59 -8.46 -18.92
CA PRO A 74 11.73 -8.82 -18.07
C PRO A 74 12.20 -7.61 -17.27
N PRO A 75 12.75 -7.79 -16.05
CA PRO A 75 13.38 -6.68 -15.34
C PRO A 75 14.46 -6.06 -16.23
N GLU A 76 14.56 -4.73 -16.21
CA GLU A 76 15.67 -4.03 -16.86
C GLU A 76 16.99 -4.57 -16.29
N LYS A 77 17.99 -4.77 -17.17
CA LYS A 77 19.32 -5.20 -16.75
C LYS A 77 19.85 -4.13 -15.79
N VAL A 78 20.15 -4.54 -14.56
CA VAL A 78 20.75 -3.64 -13.56
C VAL A 78 22.09 -3.19 -14.14
N VAL A 79 22.24 -1.89 -14.33
CA VAL A 79 23.55 -1.30 -14.67
C VAL A 79 24.44 -1.55 -13.44
N GLU A 80 25.56 -2.25 -13.62
CA GLU A 80 26.53 -2.46 -12.55
C GLU A 80 27.06 -1.11 -12.10
N ILE A 81 26.60 -0.66 -10.94
CA ILE A 81 27.11 0.56 -10.29
C ILE A 81 28.51 0.20 -9.79
N THR A 82 29.54 0.59 -10.54
CA THR A 82 30.95 0.28 -10.23
C THR A 82 31.51 1.12 -9.09
N GLU A 83 30.83 2.20 -8.69
CA GLU A 83 31.30 3.10 -7.63
C GLU A 83 30.15 3.43 -6.67
N LEU A 84 30.24 2.90 -5.45
CA LEU A 84 29.38 3.27 -4.33
C LEU A 84 29.90 4.58 -3.74
N THR A 85 29.36 5.72 -4.18
CA THR A 85 29.51 7.00 -3.47
C THR A 85 28.55 7.02 -2.28
N TYR A 86 29.11 6.91 -1.08
CA TYR A 86 28.35 7.08 0.15
C TYR A 86 28.23 8.58 0.43
N GLU A 87 27.18 9.22 -0.09
CA GLU A 87 26.77 10.52 0.42
C GLU A 87 26.01 10.27 1.72
N THR A 88 26.45 10.92 2.81
CA THR A 88 25.66 10.97 4.04
C THR A 88 24.37 11.68 3.72
N ILE A 89 23.28 10.94 3.64
CA ILE A 89 21.94 11.49 3.51
C ILE A 89 21.70 12.29 4.80
N ASP A 90 21.81 13.62 4.73
CA ASP A 90 21.30 14.50 5.78
C ASP A 90 19.78 14.50 5.63
N ASP A 91 19.17 13.48 6.20
CA ASP A 91 17.75 13.23 6.14
C ASP A 91 16.97 14.20 7.07
N GLY A 92 17.66 15.10 7.77
CA GLY A 92 17.05 16.09 8.67
C GLY A 92 16.41 15.45 9.91
N TRP A 93 16.66 14.15 10.16
CA TRP A 93 16.05 13.40 11.27
C TRP A 93 16.78 13.56 12.60
N TYR A 94 17.66 14.56 12.75
CA TYR A 94 18.33 14.88 14.01
C TYR A 94 17.91 16.24 14.57
N GLN A 95 16.60 16.53 14.57
CA GLN A 95 16.04 17.60 15.40
C GLN A 95 14.72 17.16 16.04
N SER A 96 14.79 16.14 16.89
CA SER A 96 13.80 16.00 17.97
C SER A 96 14.52 15.99 19.32
N GLU A 97 14.49 17.18 19.94
CA GLU A 97 14.37 17.41 21.38
C GLU A 97 15.65 17.38 22.23
N ASN A 98 16.43 18.46 22.14
CA ASN A 98 17.02 19.06 23.33
C ASN A 98 16.17 20.26 23.77
N THR A 99 15.21 20.04 24.67
CA THR A 99 14.81 21.04 25.69
C THR A 99 14.19 20.30 26.87
N PHE A 100 15.03 19.82 27.77
CA PHE A 100 14.65 19.72 29.19
C PHE A 100 15.89 19.88 30.06
N VAL A 101 16.37 21.12 30.18
CA VAL A 101 16.82 21.76 31.44
C VAL A 101 16.54 23.25 31.30
#